data_AF-A0A962UD13-F1
#
_entry.id   AF-A0A962UD13-F1
#
_cell.length_a   1.000
_cell.length_b   1.000
_cell.length_c   1.000
_cell.angle_alpha   90.00
_cell.angle_beta   90.00
_cell.angle_gamma   90.00
#
_symmetry.space_group_name_H-M   'P 1'
#
loop_
_entity.id
_entity.type
_entity.pdbx_description
1 polymer ?
#
loop_
_entity_poly.entity_id
_entity_poly.type
_entity_poly.pdbx_seq_one_letter_code
_entity_poly.pdbx_strand_id
1 'polypeptide(L)'
;MARSRTVAVYTGEELGRYGFEDHPFGENRIHAFWDEMHIRHFDYQVRVLHPATATEEQIRLFHTSKYVEKVKTYSEVGEGLLDYGDTPAYKGVFEDAAVVVGTVIDATHRIMTNEIRRA
;
A
#
# COMPACT_ATOMS: atom_id res chain seq x y z
N MET A 1 6.67 -16.13 28.49
CA MET A 1 5.98 -16.76 27.34
C MET A 1 6.18 -15.86 26.14
N ALA A 2 6.81 -16.35 25.07
CA ALA A 2 6.89 -15.59 23.83
C ALA A 2 5.46 -15.31 23.35
N ARG A 3 5.05 -14.03 23.30
CA ARG A 3 3.75 -13.67 22.73
C ARG A 3 3.76 -14.18 21.28
N SER A 4 2.89 -15.13 20.97
CA SER A 4 2.77 -15.65 19.60
C SER A 4 2.44 -14.48 18.67
N ARG A 5 3.35 -14.15 17.75
CA ARG A 5 3.18 -13.08 16.76
C ARG A 5 2.19 -13.54 15.68
N THR A 6 0.92 -13.66 16.07
CA THR A 6 -0.16 -14.18 15.22
C THR A 6 -0.68 -13.18 14.19
N VAL A 7 -0.23 -11.93 14.27
CA VAL A 7 -0.58 -10.84 13.37
C VAL A 7 0.68 -10.41 12.65
N ALA A 8 0.61 -10.33 11.32
CA ALA A 8 1.61 -9.65 10.51
C ALA A 8 1.21 -8.19 10.29
N VAL A 9 2.17 -7.31 10.12
CA VAL A 9 1.96 -5.91 9.73
C VAL A 9 2.95 -5.59 8.63
N TYR A 10 2.45 -5.06 7.52
CA TYR A 10 3.28 -4.56 6.43
C TYR A 10 3.59 -3.09 6.67
N THR A 11 4.87 -2.74 6.58
CA THR A 11 5.35 -1.36 6.71
C THR A 11 6.66 -1.21 5.96
N GLY A 12 6.89 -0.01 5.43
CA GLY A 12 8.03 0.35 4.59
C GLY A 12 7.79 1.70 3.95
N GLU A 13 8.88 2.38 3.61
CA GLU A 13 8.86 3.70 2.95
C GLU A 13 8.00 3.66 1.67
N GLU A 14 8.00 2.54 0.95
CA GLU A 14 7.25 2.37 -0.29
C GLU A 14 5.73 2.46 -0.10
N LEU A 15 5.21 2.01 1.05
CA LEU A 15 3.78 2.21 1.35
C LEU A 15 3.49 3.65 1.75
N GLY A 16 4.44 4.32 2.41
CA GLY A 16 4.32 5.71 2.84
C GLY A 16 4.18 6.70 1.67
N ARG A 17 4.78 6.40 0.52
CA ARG A 17 4.72 7.24 -0.69
C ARG A 17 3.32 7.37 -1.30
N TYR A 18 2.42 6.42 -1.03
CA TYR A 18 1.07 6.48 -1.56
C TYR A 18 0.20 7.50 -0.80
N GLY A 19 0.31 8.77 -1.20
CA GLY A 19 -0.46 9.88 -0.66
C GLY A 19 -0.38 11.11 -1.59
N PHE A 20 -1.05 12.20 -1.21
CA PHE A 20 -1.01 13.46 -1.95
C PHE A 20 -0.43 14.58 -1.07
N GLU A 21 0.25 15.53 -1.71
CA GLU A 21 0.71 16.77 -1.09
C GLU A 21 -0.49 17.67 -0.73
N ASP A 22 -0.44 18.31 0.45
CA ASP A 22 -1.50 19.20 0.97
C ASP A 22 -2.92 18.60 0.97
N HIS A 23 -3.05 17.29 1.19
CA HIS A 23 -4.31 16.56 1.24
C HIS A 23 -4.44 15.72 2.53
N PRO A 24 -5.66 15.50 3.09
CA PRO A 24 -5.85 14.62 4.25
C PRO A 24 -5.37 13.18 3.99
N PHE A 25 -5.37 12.72 2.74
CA PHE A 25 -4.75 11.48 2.30
C PHE A 25 -3.26 11.69 1.98
N GLY A 26 -2.47 12.13 2.96
CA GLY A 26 -1.05 12.39 2.80
C GLY A 26 -0.13 11.20 3.14
N GLU A 27 1.14 11.31 2.75
CA GLU A 27 2.18 10.28 2.91
C GLU A 27 2.49 9.95 4.39
N ASN A 28 2.34 10.93 5.27
CA ASN A 28 2.66 10.80 6.71
C ASN A 28 1.73 9.85 7.48
N ARG A 29 0.63 9.37 6.88
CA ARG A 29 -0.37 8.54 7.58
C ARG A 29 0.21 7.20 8.06
N ILE A 30 1.05 6.57 7.26
CA ILE A 30 1.69 5.30 7.62
C ILE A 30 2.79 5.52 8.66
N HIS A 31 3.57 6.60 8.53
CA HIS A 31 4.56 6.98 9.54
C HIS A 31 3.90 7.23 10.89
N ALA A 32 2.81 8.00 10.94
CA ALA A 32 2.06 8.23 12.17
C ALA A 32 1.52 6.93 12.81
N PHE A 33 1.03 5.99 11.99
CA PHE A 33 0.62 4.67 12.46
C PHE A 33 1.82 3.89 13.06
N TRP A 34 2.96 3.90 12.37
CA TRP A 34 4.14 3.15 12.78
C TRP A 34 4.84 3.76 14.00
N ASP A 35 4.86 5.07 14.13
CA ASP A 35 5.31 5.78 15.31
C ASP A 35 4.48 5.38 16.53
N GLU A 36 3.15 5.38 16.40
CA GLU A 36 2.27 4.98 17.49
C GLU A 36 2.41 3.48 17.85
N MET A 37 2.70 2.61 16.87
CA MET A 37 3.01 1.20 17.12
C MET A 37 4.25 1.04 18.02
N HIS A 38 5.27 1.89 17.83
CA HIS A 38 6.46 1.88 18.70
C HIS A 38 6.20 2.52 20.06
N ILE A 39 5.51 3.67 20.11
CA ILE A 39 5.14 4.36 21.36
C ILE A 39 4.32 3.43 22.26
N ARG A 40 3.41 2.64 21.67
CA ARG A 40 2.58 1.66 22.39
C ARG A 40 3.22 0.29 22.50
N HIS A 41 4.46 0.10 22.05
CA HIS A 41 5.17 -1.15 22.27
C HIS A 41 4.42 -2.36 21.63
N PHE A 42 3.85 -2.14 20.45
CA PHE A 42 3.12 -3.16 19.67
C PHE A 42 3.96 -3.75 18.54
N ASP A 43 4.99 -3.03 18.10
CA ASP A 43 5.98 -3.46 17.10
C ASP A 43 6.58 -4.84 17.45
N TYR A 44 6.91 -5.11 18.71
CA TYR A 44 7.46 -6.41 19.11
C TYR A 44 6.44 -7.55 19.15
N GLN A 45 5.14 -7.24 19.10
CA GLN A 45 4.03 -8.19 19.20
C GLN A 45 3.55 -8.71 17.85
N VAL A 46 4.03 -8.10 16.75
CA VAL A 46 3.64 -8.44 15.37
C VAL A 46 4.82 -9.01 14.59
N ARG A 47 4.53 -9.69 13.48
CA ARG A 47 5.52 -10.01 12.45
C ARG A 47 5.57 -8.82 11.50
N VAL A 48 6.70 -8.14 11.44
CA VAL A 48 6.91 -7.06 10.45
C VAL A 48 7.27 -7.70 9.12
N LEU A 49 6.53 -7.35 8.07
CA LEU A 49 6.76 -7.78 6.69
C LEU A 49 7.00 -6.56 5.79
N HIS A 50 7.69 -6.79 4.69
CA HIS A 50 8.01 -5.74 3.72
C HIS A 50 6.95 -5.64 2.62
N PRO A 51 6.70 -4.44 2.09
CA PRO A 51 5.78 -4.24 0.98
C PRO A 51 6.17 -5.06 -0.25
N ALA A 52 5.18 -5.36 -1.09
CA ALA A 52 5.37 -6.02 -2.38
C ALA A 52 4.72 -5.20 -3.49
N THR A 53 5.26 -5.24 -4.69
CA THR A 53 4.71 -4.52 -5.86
C THR A 53 3.91 -5.47 -6.73
N ALA A 54 2.69 -5.06 -7.10
CA ALA A 54 1.85 -5.82 -8.02
C ALA A 54 2.33 -5.68 -9.46
N THR A 55 2.16 -6.74 -10.25
CA THR A 55 2.29 -6.64 -11.71
C THR A 55 1.05 -6.01 -12.32
N GLU A 56 1.17 -5.49 -13.54
CA GLU A 56 0.03 -4.92 -14.26
C GLU A 56 -1.04 -5.99 -14.56
N GLU A 57 -0.63 -7.25 -14.78
CA GLU A 57 -1.56 -8.39 -14.91
C GLU A 57 -2.37 -8.60 -13.65
N GLN A 58 -1.75 -8.51 -12.47
CA GLN A 58 -2.43 -8.64 -11.19
C GLN A 58 -3.43 -7.50 -10.97
N ILE A 59 -3.07 -6.26 -11.29
CA ILE A 59 -3.98 -5.10 -11.21
C ILE A 59 -5.18 -5.28 -12.17
N ARG A 60 -4.94 -5.84 -13.36
CA ARG A 60 -5.99 -6.11 -14.37
C ARG A 60 -6.92 -7.27 -14.03
N LEU A 61 -6.67 -8.03 -12.95
CA LEU A 61 -7.64 -9.03 -12.48
C LEU A 61 -8.98 -8.39 -12.08
N PHE A 62 -8.97 -7.10 -11.73
CA PHE A 62 -10.16 -6.34 -11.38
C PHE A 62 -10.40 -5.13 -12.30
N HIS A 63 -9.35 -4.41 -12.68
CA HIS A 63 -9.49 -3.17 -13.45
C HIS A 63 -9.46 -3.41 -14.97
N THR A 64 -10.23 -2.61 -15.72
CA THR A 64 -10.15 -2.60 -17.18
C THR A 64 -8.82 -2.04 -17.67
N SER A 65 -8.32 -2.53 -18.80
CA SER A 65 -7.10 -2.00 -19.42
C SER A 65 -7.20 -0.49 -19.70
N LYS A 66 -8.37 -0.01 -20.13
CA LYS A 66 -8.60 1.42 -20.37
C LYS A 66 -8.36 2.26 -19.12
N TYR A 67 -8.78 1.78 -17.95
CA TYR A 67 -8.58 2.50 -16.70
C TYR A 67 -7.11 2.46 -16.25
N VAL A 68 -6.47 1.29 -16.33
CA VAL A 68 -5.04 1.14 -16.01
C VAL A 68 -4.18 2.08 -16.86
N GLU A 69 -4.45 2.16 -18.16
CA GLU A 69 -3.74 3.08 -19.06
C GLU A 69 -4.02 4.56 -18.74
N LYS A 70 -5.24 4.92 -18.31
CA LYS A 70 -5.53 6.28 -17.82
C LYS A 70 -4.64 6.61 -16.63
N VAL A 71 -4.57 5.73 -15.63
CA VAL A 71 -3.78 5.97 -14.41
C VAL A 71 -2.29 6.07 -14.75
N LYS A 72 -1.76 5.17 -15.59
CA LYS A 72 -0.35 5.23 -16.05
C LYS A 72 -0.03 6.53 -16.77
N THR A 73 -0.88 6.95 -17.71
CA THR A 73 -0.71 8.24 -18.41
C THR A 73 -0.64 9.40 -17.43
N TYR A 74 -1.55 9.47 -16.46
CA TYR A 74 -1.58 10.54 -15.46
C TYR A 74 -0.42 10.42 -14.46
N SER A 75 0.06 9.21 -14.18
CA SER A 75 1.28 8.96 -13.39
C SER A 75 2.53 9.51 -14.06
N GLU A 76 2.63 9.39 -15.38
CA GLU A 76 3.78 9.92 -16.13
C GLU A 76 3.76 11.45 -16.18
N VAL A 77 2.59 12.03 -16.46
CA VAL A 77 2.40 13.48 -16.50
C VAL A 77 2.59 14.10 -15.12
N GLY A 78 2.04 13.46 -14.08
CA GLY A 78 2.11 13.89 -12.69
C GLY A 78 1.16 15.03 -12.34
N GLU A 79 0.13 15.29 -13.16
CA GLU A 79 -0.90 16.30 -12.89
C GLU A 79 -2.28 15.84 -13.39
N GLY A 80 -3.33 16.54 -12.96
CA GLY A 80 -4.71 16.24 -13.31
C GLY A 80 -5.45 15.44 -12.24
N LEU A 81 -6.69 15.04 -12.54
CA LEU A 81 -7.58 14.35 -11.61
C LEU A 81 -7.94 12.97 -12.14
N LEU A 82 -7.78 11.94 -11.30
CA LEU A 82 -8.18 10.57 -11.61
C LEU A 82 -9.70 10.37 -11.44
N ASP A 83 -10.35 11.25 -10.68
CA ASP A 83 -11.78 11.29 -10.39
C ASP A 83 -12.43 12.66 -10.72
N TYR A 84 -13.48 13.03 -10.00
CA TYR A 84 -14.22 14.28 -10.19
C TYR A 84 -13.71 15.47 -9.34
N GLY A 85 -12.59 15.36 -8.62
CA GLY A 85 -12.02 16.50 -7.89
C GLY A 85 -11.13 16.22 -6.68
N ASP A 86 -11.13 15.00 -6.13
CA ASP A 86 -10.49 14.68 -4.83
C ASP A 86 -9.27 13.76 -4.97
N THR A 87 -9.09 13.14 -6.14
CA THR A 87 -8.00 12.21 -6.42
C THR A 87 -7.02 12.84 -7.42
N PRO A 88 -6.11 13.73 -6.97
CA PRO A 88 -5.07 14.27 -7.84
C PRO A 88 -4.11 13.16 -8.28
N ALA A 89 -3.65 13.27 -9.52
CA ALA A 89 -2.50 12.51 -9.98
C ALA A 89 -1.21 13.25 -9.59
N TYR A 90 -0.18 12.47 -9.28
CA TYR A 90 1.18 12.93 -9.08
C TYR A 90 2.13 11.98 -9.80
N LYS A 91 3.38 12.42 -9.97
CA LYS A 91 4.36 11.65 -10.70
C LYS A 91 4.69 10.36 -9.95
N GLY A 92 4.40 9.20 -10.54
CA GLY A 92 4.63 7.90 -9.89
C GLY A 92 3.41 7.30 -9.17
N VAL A 93 2.22 7.93 -9.21
CA VAL A 93 1.03 7.42 -8.50
C VAL A 93 0.63 6.01 -8.91
N PHE A 94 0.91 5.59 -10.15
CA PHE A 94 0.66 4.21 -10.59
C PHE A 94 1.57 3.22 -9.86
N GLU A 95 2.86 3.54 -9.77
CA GLU A 95 3.89 2.74 -9.13
C GLU A 95 3.61 2.60 -7.62
N ASP A 96 3.28 3.70 -6.95
CA ASP A 96 2.98 3.69 -5.52
C ASP A 96 1.66 2.94 -5.23
N ALA A 97 0.63 3.11 -6.09
CA ALA A 97 -0.58 2.31 -6.00
C ALA A 97 -0.31 0.81 -6.21
N ALA A 98 0.63 0.45 -7.11
CA ALA A 98 1.01 -0.93 -7.35
C ALA A 98 1.70 -1.57 -6.13
N VAL A 99 2.42 -0.79 -5.32
CA VAL A 99 2.96 -1.26 -4.02
C VAL A 99 1.83 -1.59 -3.04
N VAL A 100 0.80 -0.74 -2.94
CA VAL A 100 -0.34 -1.00 -2.06
C VAL A 100 -1.08 -2.28 -2.49
N VAL A 101 -1.38 -2.41 -3.79
CA VAL A 101 -2.07 -3.60 -4.33
C VAL A 101 -1.22 -4.86 -4.13
N GLY A 102 0.07 -4.80 -4.45
CA GLY A 102 0.98 -5.94 -4.35
C GLY A 102 1.12 -6.43 -2.92
N THR A 103 1.16 -5.51 -1.96
CA THR A 103 1.21 -5.82 -0.54
C THR A 103 -0.03 -6.58 -0.07
N VAL A 104 -1.22 -6.17 -0.51
CA VAL A 104 -2.47 -6.89 -0.18
C VAL A 104 -2.51 -8.27 -0.84
N ILE A 105 -2.01 -8.42 -2.07
CA ILE A 105 -1.92 -9.71 -2.75
C ILE A 105 -0.94 -10.65 -2.02
N ASP A 106 0.24 -10.17 -1.63
CA ASP A 106 1.23 -10.96 -0.88
C ASP A 106 0.65 -11.39 0.48
N ALA A 107 0.02 -10.47 1.22
CA ALA A 107 -0.65 -10.79 2.49
C ALA A 107 -1.72 -11.88 2.31
N THR A 108 -2.57 -11.73 1.30
CA THR A 108 -3.62 -12.70 0.97
C THR A 108 -3.04 -14.07 0.63
N HIS A 109 -2.00 -14.11 -0.21
CA HIS A 109 -1.32 -15.33 -0.59
C HIS A 109 -0.70 -16.04 0.63
N ARG A 110 -0.02 -15.30 1.52
CA ARG A 110 0.57 -15.85 2.75
C ARG A 110 -0.48 -16.38 3.72
N ILE A 111 -1.66 -15.76 3.79
CA ILE A 111 -2.79 -16.26 4.58
C ILE A 111 -3.30 -17.57 3.96
N MET A 112 -3.57 -17.59 2.66
CA MET A 112 -4.10 -18.76 1.95
C MET A 112 -3.15 -19.97 1.99
N THR A 113 -1.85 -19.72 2.04
CA THR A 113 -0.81 -20.76 2.15
C THR A 113 -0.44 -21.13 3.59
N ASN A 114 -1.16 -20.59 4.58
CA ASN A 114 -0.92 -20.80 6.02
C ASN A 114 0.46 -20.33 6.53
N GLU A 115 1.16 -19.45 5.81
CA GLU A 115 2.43 -18.87 6.25
C GLU A 115 2.23 -17.84 7.37
N ILE A 116 1.11 -17.10 7.31
CA ILE A 116 0.65 -16.17 8.35
C ILE A 116 -0.82 -16.44 8.68
N ARG A 117 -1.25 -16.12 9.91
CA ARG A 117 -2.65 -16.31 10.33
C ARG A 117 -3.56 -15.16 9.90
N ARG A 118 -3.05 -13.92 9.97
CA ARG A 118 -3.72 -12.67 9.60
C ARG A 118 -2.69 -11.56 9.46
N ALA A 119 -3.01 -10.59 8.62
CA ALA A 119 -2.28 -9.35 8.39
C ALA A 119 -3.25 -8.17 8.48
#